data_AF-A0A2E1HZB1-F1
#
_entry.id   AF-A0A2E1HZB1-F1
#
_cell.length_a   1.000
_cell.length_b   1.000
_cell.length_c   1.000
_cell.angle_alpha   90.00
_cell.angle_beta   90.00
_cell.angle_gamma   90.00
#
_symmetry.space_group_name_H-M   'P 1'
#
loop_
_entity.id
_entity.type
_entity.pdbx_description
1 polymer ?
#
loop_
_entity_poly.entity_id
_entity_poly.type
_entity_poly.pdbx_seq_one_letter_code
_entity_poly.pdbx_strand_id
1 'polypeptide(L)' 'MGHLKEINKGYFPHLFGAWKMAGFFILGAIRCIIHGVIPDVDTTCAQDTAKKVNMNIPAKDSTS' A
#
# COMPACT_ATOMS: atom_id res chain seq x y z
N MET A 1 -11.22 -14.84 -13.25
CA MET A 1 -11.66 -13.41 -13.35
C MET A 1 -12.87 -13.06 -12.46
N GLY A 2 -13.25 -13.88 -11.45
CA GLY A 2 -14.39 -13.56 -10.58
C GLY A 2 -14.20 -12.26 -9.78
N HIS A 3 -13.02 -12.07 -9.18
CA HIS A 3 -12.70 -10.90 -8.36
C HIS A 3 -12.65 -9.56 -9.12
N LEU A 4 -12.45 -9.57 -10.46
CA LEU A 4 -12.47 -8.34 -11.28
C LEU A 4 -13.89 -7.81 -11.51
N LYS A 5 -14.87 -8.73 -11.62
CA LYS A 5 -16.30 -8.41 -11.72
C LYS A 5 -16.82 -7.82 -10.40
N GLU A 6 -16.35 -8.32 -9.27
CA GLU A 6 -16.74 -7.86 -7.92
C GLU A 6 -16.35 -6.40 -7.64
N ILE A 7 -15.26 -5.91 -8.26
CA ILE A 7 -14.75 -4.54 -8.08
C ILE A 7 -15.03 -3.62 -9.27
N ASN A 8 -15.81 -4.08 -10.27
CA ASN A 8 -16.15 -3.34 -11.49
C ASN A 8 -14.93 -2.65 -12.17
N LYS A 9 -13.77 -3.32 -12.18
CA LYS A 9 -12.54 -2.81 -12.82
C LYS A 9 -12.11 -3.71 -13.96
N GLY A 10 -11.67 -3.10 -15.06
CA GLY A 10 -10.97 -3.80 -16.13
C GLY A 10 -9.62 -4.37 -15.67
N TYR A 11 -9.09 -5.34 -16.43
CA TYR A 11 -7.82 -6.03 -16.13
C TYR A 11 -6.64 -5.07 -15.94
N PHE A 12 -6.42 -4.14 -16.88
CA PHE A 12 -5.29 -3.21 -16.82
C PHE A 12 -5.37 -2.23 -15.64
N PRO A 13 -6.50 -1.54 -15.36
CA PRO A 13 -6.64 -0.73 -14.16
C PRO A 13 -6.38 -1.49 -12.85
N HIS A 14 -6.81 -2.76 -12.77
CA HIS A 14 -6.54 -3.59 -11.60
C HIS A 14 -5.06 -3.96 -11.47
N LEU A 15 -4.42 -4.35 -12.58
CA LEU A 15 -3.00 -4.67 -12.65
C LEU A 15 -2.13 -3.48 -12.25
N PHE A 16 -2.39 -2.30 -12.81
CA PHE A 16 -1.66 -1.08 -12.45
C PHE A 16 -1.88 -0.68 -10.99
N GLY A 17 -3.09 -0.87 -10.46
CA GLY A 17 -3.38 -0.68 -9.04
C GLY A 17 -2.54 -1.61 -8.15
N ALA A 18 -2.46 -2.89 -8.50
CA ALA A 18 -1.66 -3.87 -7.76
C ALA A 18 -0.16 -3.55 -7.80
N TRP A 19 0.39 -3.16 -8.96
CA TRP A 19 1.79 -2.78 -9.08
C TRP A 19 2.13 -1.51 -8.29
N LYS A 20 1.24 -0.51 -8.32
CA LYS A 20 1.42 0.71 -7.52
C LYS A 20 1.48 0.40 -6.02
N MET A 21 0.65 -0.54 -5.55
CA MET A 21 0.65 -1.01 -4.17
C MET A 21 1.93 -1.73 -3.79
N ALA A 22 2.38 -2.67 -4.63
CA ALA A 22 3.65 -3.36 -4.43
C ALA A 22 4.81 -2.36 -4.30
N GLY A 23 4.84 -1.32 -5.14
CA GLY A 23 5.82 -0.24 -5.04
C GLY A 23 5.79 0.49 -3.70
N PHE A 24 4.61 0.88 -3.19
CA PHE A 24 4.51 1.54 -1.88
C PHE A 24 4.95 0.63 -0.73
N PHE A 25 4.61 -0.67 -0.77
CA PHE A 25 5.04 -1.62 0.25
C PHE A 25 6.56 -1.86 0.23
N ILE A 26 7.16 -2.01 -0.95
CA ILE A 26 8.62 -2.20 -1.07
C ILE A 26 9.35 -0.97 -0.51
N LEU A 27 8.95 0.24 -0.92
CA LEU A 27 9.55 1.48 -0.42
C LEU A 27 9.34 1.64 1.10
N GLY A 28 8.15 1.33 1.60
CA GLY A 28 7.86 1.36 3.03
C GLY A 28 8.70 0.37 3.83
N ALA A 29 8.85 -0.86 3.33
CA ALA A 29 9.68 -1.87 3.96
C ALA A 29 11.15 -1.43 4.04
N ILE A 30 11.70 -0.86 2.96
CA ILE A 30 13.06 -0.30 2.96
C ILE A 30 13.20 0.80 4.02
N ARG A 31 12.24 1.74 4.11
CA ARG A 31 12.24 2.80 5.14
C ARG A 31 12.22 2.21 6.55
N CYS A 32 11.37 1.22 6.81
CA CYS A 32 11.30 0.54 8.12
C CYS A 32 12.60 -0.20 8.47
N ILE A 33 13.24 -0.85 7.49
CA ILE A 33 14.53 -1.52 7.70
C ILE A 33 15.61 -0.48 8.05
N ILE A 34 15.66 0.65 7.34
CA ILE A 34 16.59 1.74 7.64
C ILE A 34 16.36 2.28 9.05
N HIS A 35 15.10 2.53 9.44
CA HIS A 35 14.75 2.95 10.80
C HIS A 35 15.15 1.92 11.87
N GLY A 36 15.03 0.63 11.56
CA GLY A 36 15.47 -0.45 12.46
C GLY A 36 16.99 -0.55 12.63
N VAL A 37 17.78 -0.09 11.63
CA VAL A 37 19.25 -0.04 11.69
C VAL A 37 19.72 1.27 12.33
N ILE A 38 19.08 2.39 11.99
CA ILE A 38 19.41 3.73 12.49
C ILE A 38 18.18 4.25 13.26
N PRO A 39 18.16 4.07 14.60
CA PRO A 39 17.06 4.56 15.42
C PRO A 39 16.92 6.08 15.28
N ASP A 40 15.71 6.59 15.54
CA ASP A 40 15.31 8.00 15.44
C ASP A 40 15.28 8.61 14.01
N VAL A 41 15.73 7.88 12.98
CA VAL A 41 15.58 8.30 11.58
C VAL A 41 14.30 7.71 10.99
N ASP A 42 13.44 8.55 10.41
CA ASP A 42 12.20 8.12 9.72
C ASP A 42 11.23 7.32 10.62
N THR A 43 10.94 7.88 11.80
CA THR A 43 10.09 7.28 12.84
C THR A 43 8.63 7.07 12.42
N THR A 44 8.18 7.74 11.35
CA THR A 44 6.81 7.63 10.81
C THR A 44 6.69 6.68 9.62
N CYS A 45 7.77 5.99 9.24
CA CYS A 45 7.84 5.17 8.02
C CYS A 45 6.68 4.18 7.84
N ALA A 46 6.31 3.45 8.89
CA ALA A 46 5.24 2.46 8.86
C ALA A 46 3.86 3.12 8.70
N GLN A 47 3.57 4.18 9.48
CA GLN A 47 2.31 4.90 9.44
C GLN A 47 2.10 5.59 8.09
N ASP A 48 3.14 6.23 7.55
CA ASP A 48 3.10 6.88 6.24
C ASP A 48 2.83 5.89 5.12
N THR A 49 3.46 4.70 5.19
CA THR A 49 3.26 3.62 4.21
C THR A 49 1.83 3.11 4.27
N ALA A 50 1.33 2.81 5.46
CA ALA A 50 -0.03 2.35 5.66
C ALA A 50 -1.06 3.38 5.17
N LYS A 51 -0.85 4.67 5.46
CA LYS A 51 -1.70 5.77 4.98
C LYS A 51 -1.70 5.84 3.44
N LYS A 52 -0.53 5.78 2.81
CA LYS A 52 -0.42 5.80 1.34
C LYS A 52 -1.14 4.61 0.70
N VAL A 53 -1.00 3.43 1.28
CA VAL A 53 -1.70 2.22 0.82
C VAL A 53 -3.22 2.37 0.96
N ASN A 54 -3.71 2.76 2.15
CA ASN A 54 -5.15 2.87 2.41
C ASN A 54 -5.83 3.95 1.56
N MET A 55 -5.13 5.05 1.25
CA MET A 55 -5.64 6.08 0.33
C MET A 55 -5.80 5.58 -1.12
N ASN A 56 -5.03 4.57 -1.54
CA ASN A 56 -5.08 4.05 -2.91
C ASN A 56 -5.99 2.82 -3.03
N ILE A 57 -6.12 2.03 -1.97
CA ILE A 57 -7.06 0.90 -1.86
C ILE A 57 -7.60 0.89 -0.42
N PRO A 58 -8.80 1.45 -0.19
CA PRO A 58 -9.39 1.40 1.14
C PRO A 58 -9.64 -0.05 1.53
N ALA A 59 -9.23 -0.43 2.74
CA ALA A 59 -9.64 -1.72 3.29
C ALA A 59 -11.18 -1.75 3.34
N LYS A 60 -11.77 -2.92 3.07
CA LYS A 60 -13.23 -3.12 2.93
C LYS A 60 -14.03 -2.62 4.16
N ASP A 61 -13.35 -2.47 5.29
CA ASP A 61 -13.94 -2.16 6.60
C ASP A 61 -13.62 -0.72 7.07
N SER A 62 -13.06 0.13 6.19
CA SER A 62 -12.66 1.51 6.54
C SER A 62 -13.79 2.54 6.49
N THR A 63 -15.01 2.11 6.13
CA THR A 63 -16.21 2.95 6.16
C THR A 63 -16.97 2.65 7.45
N SER A 64 -16.62 3.36 8.51
CA SER A 64 -17.46 3.56 9.69
C SER A 64 -17.79 5.04 9.82
#